data_AF-A0A7C3CNA9-F1
#
_entry.id   AF-A0A7C3CNA9-F1
#
_cell.length_a   1.000
_cell.length_b   1.000
_cell.length_c   1.000
_cell.angle_alpha   90.00
_cell.angle_beta   90.00
_cell.angle_gamma   90.00
#
_symmetry.space_group_name_H-M   'P 1'
#
loop_
_entity.id
_entity.type
_entity.pdbx_description
1 polymer ?
#
loop_
_entity_poly.entity_id
_entity_poly.type
_entity_poly.pdbx_seq_one_letter_code
_entity_poly.pdbx_strand_id
1 'polypeptide(L)'
;MISVHTCPLATLGGKETGGMNVYVRDLSRELSRRGIAVDCFTRSQNPNVRRISHALAPNGRVIHLPAGPEAPYDKNEIIHHLPQFVGNVLDFVRREGSRYDVIHS
;
A
#
# COMPACT_ATOMS: atom_id res chain seq x y z
N MET A 1 3.09 -2.18 6.69
CA MET A 1 2.44 -0.85 6.56
C MET A 1 1.10 -1.02 5.85
N ILE A 2 0.02 -0.45 6.38
CA ILE A 2 -1.30 -0.40 5.75
C ILE A 2 -1.58 1.05 5.38
N SER A 3 -1.85 1.32 4.10
CA SER A 3 -2.21 2.66 3.63
C SER A 3 -3.28 2.56 2.54
N VAL A 4 -4.54 2.40 2.95
CA VAL A 4 -5.63 2.04 2.03
C VAL A 4 -5.94 3.15 1.03
N HIS A 5 -5.94 4.40 1.50
CA HIS A 5 -6.31 5.57 0.71
C HIS A 5 -5.19 6.06 -0.21
N THR A 6 -3.96 5.68 0.07
CA THR A 6 -2.81 6.45 -0.38
C THR A 6 -1.66 5.53 -0.77
N CYS A 7 -1.29 5.58 -2.05
CA CYS A 7 -0.07 4.92 -2.50
C CYS A 7 1.16 5.80 -2.18
N PRO A 8 2.18 5.29 -1.46
CA PRO A 8 3.41 6.05 -1.16
C PRO A 8 4.27 6.32 -2.41
N LEU A 9 3.97 5.67 -3.53
CA LEU A 9 4.59 5.89 -4.84
C LEU A 9 3.77 6.79 -5.76
N ALA A 10 2.61 7.29 -5.32
CA ALA A 10 1.85 8.24 -6.11
C ALA A 10 2.67 9.51 -6.35
N THR A 11 2.66 10.00 -7.59
CA THR A 11 3.38 11.21 -8.00
C THR A 11 3.01 12.40 -7.12
N LEU A 12 4.01 13.14 -6.65
CA LEU A 12 3.83 14.36 -5.86
C LEU A 12 3.10 15.42 -6.70
N GLY A 13 2.05 16.04 -6.15
CA GLY A 13 1.30 17.13 -6.79
C GLY A 13 -0.04 16.75 -7.44
N GLY A 14 -0.52 15.52 -7.29
CA GLY A 14 -1.87 15.11 -7.70
C GLY A 14 -2.95 15.55 -6.68
N LYS A 15 -4.22 15.50 -7.10
CA LYS A 15 -5.42 15.93 -6.33
C LYS A 15 -5.58 15.22 -4.96
N GLU A 16 -4.92 14.08 -4.77
CA GLU A 16 -4.96 13.23 -3.56
C GLU A 16 -3.55 13.07 -2.93
N THR A 17 -2.56 13.86 -3.36
CA THR A 17 -1.18 13.73 -2.87
C THR A 17 -0.96 14.64 -1.67
N GLY A 18 -0.99 14.05 -0.47
CA GLY A 18 -0.82 14.77 0.80
C GLY A 18 0.45 14.40 1.55
N GLY A 19 0.59 14.94 2.76
CA GLY A 19 1.70 14.62 3.67
C GLY A 19 1.78 13.13 4.03
N MET A 20 0.67 12.39 3.91
CA MET A 20 0.64 10.97 4.25
C MET A 20 1.44 10.10 3.27
N ASN A 21 1.40 10.40 1.96
CA ASN A 21 2.18 9.67 0.95
C ASN A 21 3.67 9.80 1.26
N VAL A 22 4.10 11.02 1.58
CA VAL A 22 5.48 11.36 1.94
C VAL A 22 5.87 10.67 3.24
N TYR A 23 5.02 10.76 4.28
CA TYR A 23 5.26 10.10 5.56
C TYR A 23 5.45 8.59 5.41
N VAL A 24 4.49 7.89 4.78
CA VAL A 24 4.56 6.43 4.59
C VAL A 24 5.80 6.04 3.79
N ARG A 25 6.11 6.79 2.72
CA ARG A 25 7.28 6.54 1.88
C ARG A 25 8.57 6.72 2.65
N ASP A 26 8.74 7.83 3.35
CA ASP A 26 9.99 8.20 3.99
C ASP A 26 10.22 7.35 5.25
N LEU A 27 9.17 7.04 6.01
CA LEU A 27 9.23 6.07 7.11
C LEU A 27 9.63 4.68 6.60
N SER A 28 8.99 4.19 5.51
CA SER A 28 9.33 2.88 4.94
C SER A 28 10.78 2.81 4.44
N ARG A 29 11.29 3.90 3.87
CA ARG A 29 12.69 4.01 3.43
C ARG A 29 13.66 4.00 4.61
N GLU A 30 13.36 4.74 5.66
CA GLU A 30 14.22 4.77 6.85
C GLU A 30 14.24 3.42 7.58
N LEU A 31 13.09 2.72 7.66
CA LEU A 31 13.04 1.34 8.15
C LEU A 31 13.89 0.40 7.29
N SER A 32 13.76 0.48 5.97
CA SER A 32 14.59 -0.31 5.06
C SER A 32 16.09 -0.01 5.21
N ARG A 33 16.47 1.24 5.46
CA ARG A 33 17.88 1.63 5.71
C ARG A 33 18.44 1.00 6.99
N ARG A 34 17.56 0.69 7.95
CA ARG A 34 17.90 -0.04 9.18
C ARG A 34 17.83 -1.57 9.03
N GLY A 35 17.67 -2.07 7.81
CA GLY A 35 17.59 -3.51 7.52
C GLY A 35 16.21 -4.13 7.75
N ILE A 36 15.18 -3.32 8.04
CA ILE A 36 13.83 -3.82 8.29
C ILE A 36 13.08 -3.94 6.96
N ALA A 37 12.56 -5.12 6.66
CA ALA A 37 11.74 -5.34 5.47
C ALA A 37 10.35 -4.69 5.63
N VAL A 38 9.87 -4.05 4.57
CA VAL A 38 8.59 -3.32 4.59
C VAL A 38 7.72 -3.69 3.39
N ASP A 39 6.60 -4.34 3.67
CA ASP A 39 5.48 -4.44 2.73
C ASP A 39 4.47 -3.32 3.05
N CYS A 40 4.20 -2.48 2.05
CA CYS A 40 3.17 -1.45 2.10
C CYS A 40 1.97 -1.87 1.25
N PHE A 41 0.88 -2.22 1.92
CA PHE A 41 -0.38 -2.56 1.27
C PHE A 41 -1.21 -1.30 1.03
N THR A 42 -1.64 -1.11 -0.21
CA THR A 42 -2.49 0.02 -0.63
C THR A 42 -3.57 -0.48 -1.58
N ARG A 43 -4.67 0.26 -1.71
CA ARG A 43 -5.67 -0.04 -2.74
C ARG A 43 -5.08 0.20 -4.14
N SER A 44 -5.43 -0.67 -5.08
CA SER A 44 -5.23 -0.45 -6.51
C SER A 44 -6.24 0.56 -7.06
N GLN A 45 -5.75 1.63 -7.70
CA GLN A 45 -6.56 2.67 -8.32
C GLN A 45 -6.45 2.68 -9.86
N ASN A 46 -5.71 1.72 -10.43
CA ASN A 46 -5.56 1.56 -11.87
C ASN A 46 -5.13 0.10 -12.16
N PRO A 47 -5.91 -0.69 -12.92
CA PRO A 47 -5.61 -2.10 -13.17
C PRO A 47 -4.33 -2.29 -14.00
N ASN A 48 -3.86 -1.25 -14.70
CA ASN A 48 -2.65 -1.30 -15.52
C ASN A 48 -1.36 -1.05 -14.72
N VAL A 49 -1.48 -0.66 -13.43
CA VAL A 49 -0.32 -0.49 -12.55
C VAL A 49 0.13 -1.86 -12.04
N ARG A 50 1.45 -2.06 -11.96
CA ARG A 50 2.01 -3.31 -11.43
C ARG A 50 1.49 -3.59 -10.03
N ARG A 51 1.02 -4.83 -9.83
CA ARG A 51 0.48 -5.31 -8.55
C ARG A 51 1.50 -5.19 -7.41
N ILE A 52 2.77 -5.43 -7.71
CA ILE A 52 3.89 -5.28 -6.77
C ILE A 52 4.92 -4.33 -7.38
N SER A 53 5.37 -3.34 -6.60
CA SER A 53 6.41 -2.40 -6.98
C SER A 53 7.54 -2.41 -5.95
N HIS A 54 8.76 -2.65 -6.41
CA HIS A 54 9.99 -2.61 -5.59
C HIS A 54 10.65 -1.22 -5.54
N ALA A 55 9.95 -0.18 -6.02
CA ALA A 55 10.48 1.19 -6.07
C ALA A 55 10.45 1.94 -4.72
N LEU A 56 9.96 1.31 -3.66
CA LEU A 56 9.81 1.94 -2.35
C LEU A 56 11.18 2.13 -1.66
N ALA A 57 11.92 1.03 -1.49
CA ALA A 57 13.25 0.96 -0.88
C ALA A 57 13.91 -0.39 -1.19
N PRO A 58 15.22 -0.61 -0.96
CA PRO A 58 15.89 -1.89 -1.22
C PRO A 58 15.20 -3.11 -0.58
N ASN A 59 14.72 -2.97 0.66
CA ASN A 59 13.95 -4.00 1.38
C ASN A 59 12.46 -3.63 1.50
N GLY A 60 11.98 -2.74 0.63
CA GLY A 60 10.62 -2.22 0.68
C GLY A 60 9.86 -2.43 -0.63
N ARG A 61 8.62 -2.91 -0.55
CA ARG A 61 7.72 -3.00 -1.71
C ARG A 61 6.33 -2.46 -1.42
N VAL A 62 5.68 -1.95 -2.46
CA VAL A 62 4.26 -1.57 -2.44
C VAL A 62 3.45 -2.66 -3.13
N ILE A 63 2.38 -3.10 -2.48
CA ILE A 63 1.46 -4.13 -2.96
C ILE A 63 0.08 -3.47 -3.13
N HIS A 64 -0.34 -3.36 -4.38
CA HIS A 64 -1.62 -2.73 -4.76
C HIS A 64 -2.72 -3.78 -4.77
N LEU A 65 -3.66 -3.78 -3.83
CA LEU A 65 -4.72 -4.82 -3.80
C LEU A 65 -6.05 -4.31 -4.38
N PRO A 66 -6.82 -5.15 -5.09
CA PRO A 66 -8.18 -4.81 -5.48
C PRO A 66 -9.03 -4.57 -4.23
N ALA A 67 -9.83 -3.50 -4.22
CA ALA A 67 -10.83 -3.22 -3.19
C ALA A 67 -11.87 -2.25 -3.77
N GLY A 68 -12.99 -2.78 -4.23
CA GLY A 68 -13.91 -2.07 -5.11
C GLY A 68 -13.30 -1.83 -6.50
N PRO A 69 -13.82 -0.83 -7.25
CA PRO A 69 -13.30 -0.48 -8.56
C PRO A 69 -11.80 -0.13 -8.52
N GLU A 70 -11.00 -0.69 -9.43
CA GLU A 70 -9.59 -0.32 -9.61
C GLU A 70 -9.46 1.01 -10.37
N ALA A 71 -10.21 2.02 -9.94
CA ALA A 71 -10.23 3.38 -10.46
C ALA A 71 -10.24 4.40 -9.30
N PRO A 72 -9.95 5.67 -9.55
CA PRO A 72 -10.25 6.74 -8.59
C PRO A 72 -11.76 6.79 -8.31
N TYR A 73 -12.14 6.86 -7.04
CA TYR A 73 -13.51 7.04 -6.56
C TYR A 73 -13.49 7.79 -5.23
N ASP A 74 -14.65 8.20 -4.70
CA ASP A 74 -14.71 8.98 -3.46
C ASP A 74 -14.09 8.19 -2.31
N LYS A 75 -13.10 8.78 -1.63
CA LYS A 75 -12.43 8.15 -0.49
C LYS A 75 -13.39 7.64 0.58
N ASN A 76 -14.56 8.26 0.74
CA ASN A 76 -15.56 7.85 1.72
C ASN A 76 -16.22 6.51 1.37
N GLU A 77 -16.22 6.12 0.09
CA GLU A 77 -16.78 4.83 -0.36
C GLU A 77 -15.88 3.64 0.03
N ILE A 78 -14.62 3.88 0.42
CA ILE A 78 -13.68 2.81 0.78
C ILE A 78 -14.22 1.91 1.89
N ILE A 79 -15.05 2.48 2.78
CA ILE A 79 -15.57 1.80 3.97
C ILE A 79 -16.34 0.53 3.57
N HIS A 80 -17.02 0.57 2.42
CA HIS A 80 -17.77 -0.56 1.87
C HIS A 80 -16.85 -1.64 1.28
N HIS A 81 -15.60 -1.31 0.98
CA HIS A 81 -14.62 -2.19 0.37
C HIS A 81 -13.51 -2.66 1.33
N LEU A 82 -13.48 -2.17 2.57
CA LEU A 82 -12.50 -2.60 3.57
C LEU A 82 -12.50 -4.11 3.83
N PRO A 83 -13.65 -4.82 3.92
CA PRO A 83 -13.63 -6.27 4.08
C PRO A 83 -12.91 -6.99 2.92
N GLN A 84 -13.12 -6.53 1.69
CA GLN A 84 -12.42 -7.06 0.51
C GLN A 84 -10.92 -6.76 0.58
N PHE A 85 -10.55 -5.53 0.96
CA PHE A 85 -9.14 -5.14 1.10
C PHE A 85 -8.42 -6.03 2.12
N VAL A 86 -9.00 -6.20 3.31
CA VAL A 86 -8.43 -7.05 4.38
C VAL A 86 -8.35 -8.50 3.94
N GLY A 87 -9.40 -9.04 3.30
CA GLY A 87 -9.38 -10.39 2.75
C GLY A 87 -8.22 -10.60 1.78
N ASN A 88 -8.02 -9.66 0.86
CA ASN A 88 -6.94 -9.70 -0.12
C ASN A 88 -5.55 -9.54 0.51
N VAL A 89 -5.41 -8.76 1.59
CA VAL A 89 -4.15 -8.71 2.37
C VAL A 89 -3.87 -10.10 2.94
N LEU A 90 -4.83 -10.71 3.62
CA LEU A 90 -4.66 -12.02 4.25
C LEU A 90 -4.36 -13.12 3.22
N ASP A 91 -5.03 -13.09 2.07
CA ASP A 91 -4.74 -14.00 0.95
C ASP A 91 -3.33 -13.83 0.42
N PHE A 92 -2.88 -12.58 0.25
CA PHE A 92 -1.50 -12.30 -0.16
C PHE A 92 -0.50 -12.84 0.86
N VAL A 93 -0.69 -12.57 2.15
CA VAL A 93 0.18 -13.07 3.23
C VAL A 93 0.27 -14.59 3.20
N ARG A 94 -0.88 -15.28 3.07
CA ARG A 94 -0.92 -16.75 2.98
C ARG A 94 -0.16 -17.28 1.78
N ARG A 95 -0.34 -16.68 0.60
CA ARG A 95 0.28 -17.14 -0.65
C ARG A 95 1.79 -16.96 -0.66
N GLU A 96 2.28 -15.85 -0.12
CA GLU A 96 3.71 -15.56 -0.03
C GLU A 96 4.41 -16.33 1.11
N GLY A 97 3.64 -16.93 2.03
CA GLY A 97 4.19 -17.57 3.23
C GLY A 97 4.81 -16.57 4.20
N SER A 98 4.51 -15.28 4.06
CA SER A 98 5.09 -14.20 4.85
C SER A 98 4.54 -14.18 6.28
N ARG A 99 5.34 -13.67 7.21
CA ARG A 99 4.92 -13.29 8.57
C ARG A 99 5.35 -11.86 8.83
N TYR A 100 4.58 -11.15 9.65
CA TYR A 100 4.86 -9.76 10.01
C TYR A 100 4.95 -9.63 11.53
N ASP A 101 6.04 -9.06 12.01
CA ASP A 101 6.25 -8.79 13.44
C ASP A 101 5.48 -7.54 13.91
N VAL A 102 5.26 -6.58 12.99
CA VAL A 102 4.62 -5.30 13.29
C VAL A 102 3.65 -4.90 12.18
N ILE A 103 2.50 -4.37 12.57
CA ILE A 103 1.54 -3.71 11.69
C ILE A 103 1.46 -2.23 12.09
N HIS A 104 1.57 -1.35 11.09
CA HIS A 104 1.41 0.11 11.24
C HIS A 104 0.43 0.59 10.17
N SER A 105 -0.57 1.37 10.57
CA SER A 105 -1.71 1.82 9.74
C SER A 105 -1.99 3.29 9.93
#